data_AF-A0A660PV65-F1
#
_entry.id   AF-A0A660PV65-F1
#
_cell.length_a   1.000
_cell.length_b   1.000
_cell.length_c   1.000
_cell.angle_alpha   90.00
_cell.angle_beta   90.00
_cell.angle_gamma   90.00
#
_symmetry.space_group_name_H-M   'P 1'
#
loop_
_entity.id
_entity.type
_entity.pdbx_description
1 polymer ?
#
loop_
_entity_poly.entity_id
_entity_poly.type
_entity_poly.pdbx_seq_one_letter_code
_entity_poly.pdbx_strand_id
1 'polypeptide(L)'
;MYCPKCRVKYKNDISLCPDCGELLVESLPPANKPDYHGMVVVYTTSDQSKILIAKSLLEDADIKFFASGDGIMDLFGAGRLGFNPIVGAIDFKVKPEDEEEAKEILAGLIEDELDDDLDDEYVDDEEDEY
;
A
#
# COMPACT_ATOMS: atom_id res chain seq x y z
N MET A 1 28.11 7.02 -16.64
CA MET A 1 27.92 7.27 -15.20
C MET A 1 26.48 7.72 -14.96
N TYR A 2 25.97 7.59 -13.74
CA TYR A 2 24.59 7.86 -13.35
C TYR A 2 24.57 8.80 -12.15
N CYS A 3 23.63 9.74 -12.11
CA CYS A 3 23.44 10.56 -10.93
C CYS A 3 22.54 9.81 -9.92
N PRO A 4 22.96 9.57 -8.68
CA PRO A 4 22.14 8.87 -7.68
C PRO A 4 20.89 9.67 -7.27
N LYS A 5 20.95 11.00 -7.39
CA LYS A 5 19.86 11.93 -7.02
C LYS A 5 18.87 12.17 -8.17
N CYS A 6 19.37 12.58 -9.34
CA CYS A 6 18.55 12.89 -10.51
C CYS A 6 18.15 11.63 -11.31
N ARG A 7 18.83 10.50 -11.09
CA ARG A 7 18.67 9.23 -11.83
C ARG A 7 18.86 9.34 -13.35
N VAL A 8 19.54 10.39 -13.81
CA VAL A 8 19.90 10.61 -15.22
C VAL A 8 21.21 9.90 -15.56
N LYS A 9 21.29 9.35 -16.77
CA LYS A 9 22.51 8.74 -17.32
C LYS A 9 23.34 9.78 -18.07
N TYR A 10 24.63 9.78 -17.79
CA TYR A 10 25.64 10.64 -18.39
C TYR A 10 26.76 9.82 -19.05
N LYS A 11 27.52 10.46 -19.94
CA LYS A 11 28.74 9.90 -20.54
C LYS A 11 29.82 9.71 -19.46
N ASN A 12 30.78 8.81 -19.69
CA ASN A 12 31.79 8.45 -18.70
C ASN A 12 32.92 9.49 -18.54
N ASP A 13 32.89 10.57 -19.31
CA ASP A 13 33.89 11.64 -19.27
C ASP A 13 33.56 12.74 -18.25
N ILE A 14 32.47 12.59 -17.50
CA ILE A 14 32.03 13.55 -16.49
C ILE A 14 31.85 12.86 -15.14
N SER A 15 32.44 13.41 -14.09
CA SER A 15 32.43 12.87 -12.73
C SER A 15 31.45 13.57 -11.79
N LEU A 16 30.91 14.73 -12.20
CA LEU A 16 29.97 15.56 -11.43
C LEU A 16 28.72 15.82 -12.25
N CYS A 17 27.56 15.74 -11.59
CA CYS A 17 26.27 16.04 -12.20
C CYS A 17 26.13 17.55 -12.45
N PRO A 18 25.92 18.02 -13.70
CA PRO A 18 25.77 19.44 -13.99
C PRO A 18 24.48 20.06 -13.42
N ASP A 19 23.48 19.22 -13.12
CA ASP A 19 22.16 19.69 -12.64
C ASP A 19 22.08 19.82 -11.11
N CYS A 20 22.78 18.96 -10.36
CA CYS A 20 22.70 18.96 -8.88
C CYS A 20 24.04 18.97 -8.15
N GLY A 21 25.17 18.86 -8.86
CA GLY A 21 26.52 18.90 -8.27
C GLY A 21 26.98 17.61 -7.58
N GLU A 22 26.18 16.55 -7.58
CA GLU A 22 26.53 15.26 -6.95
C GLU A 22 27.52 14.44 -7.79
N LEU A 23 28.36 13.63 -7.14
CA LEU A 23 29.28 12.72 -7.84
C LEU A 23 28.51 11.65 -8.61
N LEU A 24 28.91 11.44 -9.86
CA LEU A 24 28.31 10.43 -10.72
C LEU A 24 28.89 9.05 -10.40
N VAL A 25 28.02 8.05 -10.32
CA VAL A 25 28.36 6.65 -10.00
C VAL A 25 28.30 5.79 -11.25
N GLU A 26 29.06 4.70 -11.32
CA GLU A 26 29.10 3.84 -12.52
C GLU A 26 27.80 3.06 -12.75
N SER A 27 27.09 2.74 -11.67
CA SER A 27 25.77 2.11 -11.66
C SER A 27 24.89 2.80 -10.62
N LEU A 28 23.60 2.93 -10.92
CA LEU A 28 22.64 3.39 -9.91
C LEU A 28 22.62 2.37 -8.76
N PRO A 29 22.66 2.80 -7.49
CA PRO A 29 22.31 1.89 -6.42
C PRO A 29 20.93 1.31 -6.71
N PRO A 30 20.67 0.03 -6.39
CA PRO A 30 19.33 -0.53 -6.54
C PRO A 30 18.35 0.42 -5.86
N ALA A 31 17.23 0.73 -6.51
CA ALA A 31 16.18 1.51 -5.88
C ALA A 31 15.93 0.87 -4.51
N ASN A 32 15.99 1.68 -3.43
CA ASN A 32 15.71 1.22 -2.07
C ASN A 32 14.44 0.39 -2.13
N LYS A 33 14.59 -0.94 -2.06
CA LYS A 33 13.44 -1.79 -1.82
C LYS A 33 12.99 -1.40 -0.42
N PRO A 34 11.70 -1.09 -0.18
CA PRO A 34 11.24 -0.86 1.16
C PRO A 34 11.69 -2.05 2.01
N ASP A 35 12.40 -1.74 3.09
CA ASP A 35 12.87 -2.73 4.02
C ASP A 35 11.63 -3.29 4.74
N TYR A 36 11.14 -4.45 4.28
CA TYR A 36 10.01 -5.14 4.90
C TYR A 36 10.35 -5.71 6.28
N HIS A 37 11.60 -5.61 6.74
CA HIS A 37 11.98 -6.04 8.08
C HIS A 37 11.33 -5.12 9.11
N GLY A 38 10.15 -5.53 9.56
CA GLY A 38 9.44 -4.89 10.67
C GLY A 38 8.14 -4.20 10.29
N MET A 39 7.65 -4.23 9.05
CA MET A 39 6.31 -3.69 8.78
C MET A 39 5.22 -4.65 9.25
N VAL A 40 4.19 -4.13 9.93
CA VAL A 40 3.07 -4.89 10.49
C VAL A 40 1.81 -4.61 9.70
N VAL A 41 1.01 -5.66 9.44
CA VAL A 41 -0.29 -5.53 8.78
C VAL A 41 -1.30 -4.99 9.79
N VAL A 42 -1.98 -3.90 9.43
CA VAL A 42 -2.99 -3.26 10.29
C VAL A 42 -4.40 -3.38 9.75
N TYR A 43 -4.55 -3.58 8.44
CA TYR A 43 -5.84 -3.73 7.79
C TYR A 43 -5.70 -4.49 6.48
N THR A 44 -6.64 -5.37 6.18
CA THR A 44 -6.69 -6.13 4.93
C THR A 44 -8.10 -6.11 4.40
N THR A 45 -8.30 -5.68 3.16
CA THR A 45 -9.64 -5.68 2.54
C THR A 45 -9.55 -5.89 1.03
N SER A 46 -10.63 -6.42 0.44
CA SER A 46 -10.80 -6.49 -1.01
C SER A 46 -11.79 -5.44 -1.55
N ASP A 47 -12.46 -4.69 -0.68
CA ASP A 47 -13.40 -3.64 -1.07
C ASP A 47 -12.66 -2.38 -1.55
N GLN A 48 -12.86 -2.03 -2.82
CA GLN A 48 -12.23 -0.88 -3.48
C GLN A 48 -12.58 0.45 -2.80
N SER A 49 -13.78 0.60 -2.27
CA SER A 49 -14.22 1.80 -1.57
C SER A 49 -13.44 1.94 -0.26
N LYS A 50 -13.36 0.86 0.52
CA LYS A 50 -12.61 0.84 1.79
C LYS A 50 -11.12 1.02 1.57
N ILE A 51 -10.54 0.50 0.47
CA ILE A 51 -9.14 0.74 0.09
C ILE A 51 -8.85 2.24 -0.09
N LEU A 52 -9.72 2.96 -0.81
CA LEU A 52 -9.56 4.39 -1.04
C LEU A 52 -9.70 5.19 0.26
N ILE A 53 -10.66 4.82 1.11
CA ILE A 53 -10.87 5.49 2.40
C ILE A 53 -9.70 5.22 3.34
N ALA A 54 -9.27 3.97 3.50
CA ALA A 54 -8.12 3.59 4.33
C ALA A 54 -6.85 4.35 3.94
N LYS A 55 -6.61 4.49 2.63
CA LYS A 55 -5.52 5.30 2.11
C LYS A 55 -5.63 6.77 2.51
N SER A 56 -6.81 7.38 2.31
CA SER A 56 -7.03 8.79 2.67
C SER A 56 -6.80 9.03 4.16
N LEU A 57 -7.31 8.14 5.01
CA LEU A 57 -7.18 8.25 6.46
C LEU A 57 -5.73 8.15 6.93
N LEU A 58 -4.95 7.21 6.39
CA LEU A 58 -3.53 7.06 6.74
C LEU A 58 -2.69 8.23 6.20
N GLU A 59 -3.01 8.77 5.01
CA GLU A 59 -2.35 9.96 4.46
C GLU A 59 -2.67 11.22 5.28
N ASP A 60 -3.93 11.42 5.70
CA ASP A 60 -4.35 12.55 6.53
C ASP A 60 -3.71 12.53 7.92
N ALA A 61 -3.41 11.33 8.46
CA ALA A 61 -2.70 11.14 9.72
C ALA A 61 -1.17 11.22 9.59
N ASP A 62 -0.63 11.48 8.39
CA ASP A 62 0.82 11.47 8.09
C ASP A 62 1.51 10.12 8.41
N ILE A 63 0.75 9.01 8.41
CA ILE A 63 1.25 7.67 8.69
C ILE A 63 1.82 7.06 7.39
N LYS A 64 3.07 6.62 7.47
CA LYS A 64 3.72 5.94 6.34
C LYS A 64 3.24 4.50 6.25
N PHE A 65 2.49 4.21 5.20
CA PHE A 65 1.99 2.87 4.93
C PHE A 65 2.49 2.31 3.58
N PHE A 66 2.38 0.99 3.46
CA PHE A 66 2.63 0.22 2.26
C PHE A 66 1.42 -0.66 1.96
N ALA A 67 0.82 -0.49 0.79
CA ALA A 67 -0.32 -1.29 0.34
C ALA A 67 0.15 -2.35 -0.66
N SER A 68 -0.09 -3.64 -0.38
CA SER A 68 0.26 -4.75 -1.27
C SER A 68 -0.84 -5.78 -1.36
N GLY A 69 -1.19 -6.20 -2.58
CA GLY A 69 -2.11 -7.31 -2.85
C GLY A 69 -1.74 -8.03 -4.14
N ASP A 70 -2.11 -9.30 -4.26
CA ASP A 70 -1.91 -10.08 -5.49
C ASP A 70 -2.76 -9.46 -6.62
N GLY A 71 -2.12 -8.67 -7.47
CA GLY A 71 -2.74 -7.90 -8.54
C GLY A 71 -2.34 -6.43 -8.60
N ILE A 72 -1.67 -5.91 -7.56
CA ILE A 72 -1.22 -4.51 -7.51
C ILE A 72 0.27 -4.46 -7.80
N MET A 73 0.60 -4.02 -9.02
CA MET A 73 1.95 -3.54 -9.31
C MET A 73 2.19 -2.26 -8.49
N ASP A 74 3.00 -2.40 -7.44
CA ASP A 74 3.81 -1.38 -6.77
C ASP A 74 3.33 0.07 -6.99
N LEU A 75 2.39 0.54 -6.14
CA LEU A 75 1.85 1.90 -6.21
C LEU A 75 2.82 2.99 -5.70
N PHE A 76 4.07 2.63 -5.40
CA PHE A 76 5.14 3.59 -5.10
C PHE A 76 5.93 3.92 -6.36
N GLY A 77 5.34 4.75 -7.23
CA GLY A 77 6.07 5.34 -8.36
C GLY A 77 5.18 5.90 -9.46
N ALA A 78 4.69 7.13 -9.28
CA ALA A 78 4.38 8.13 -10.32
C ALA A 78 3.98 7.68 -11.75
N GLY A 79 3.20 6.60 -11.92
CA GLY A 79 2.69 6.22 -13.23
C GLY A 79 2.53 4.72 -13.43
N ARG A 80 1.31 4.23 -13.17
CA ARG A 80 0.57 3.25 -14.01
C ARG A 80 -0.79 2.98 -13.36
N LEU A 81 -1.82 3.64 -13.89
CA LEU A 81 -3.21 3.26 -13.67
C LEU A 81 -3.51 2.06 -14.57
N GLY A 82 -3.25 0.86 -14.07
CA GLY A 82 -3.66 -0.39 -14.71
C GLY A 82 -4.35 -1.26 -13.67
N PHE A 83 -5.67 -1.08 -13.53
CA PHE A 83 -6.51 -1.77 -12.54
C PHE A 83 -7.04 -3.08 -13.17
N ASN A 84 -6.68 -4.23 -12.59
CA ASN A 84 -7.24 -5.52 -12.98
C ASN A 84 -8.36 -5.84 -11.98
N PRO A 85 -9.61 -6.15 -12.38
CA PRO A 85 -10.70 -6.48 -11.45
C PRO A 85 -10.49 -7.82 -10.70
N ILE A 86 -9.40 -8.54 -10.99
CA ILE A 86 -8.91 -9.72 -10.28
C ILE A 86 -7.74 -9.30 -9.39
N VAL A 87 -7.93 -8.27 -8.58
CA VAL A 87 -6.97 -7.89 -7.53
C VAL A 87 -7.50 -8.53 -6.26
N GLY A 88 -6.73 -9.45 -5.68
CA GLY A 88 -7.06 -10.04 -4.38
C GLY A 88 -7.04 -9.01 -3.26
N ALA A 89 -7.32 -9.44 -2.03
CA ALA A 89 -7.28 -8.56 -0.87
C ALA A 89 -5.94 -7.80 -0.77
N ILE A 90 -6.01 -6.54 -0.37
CA ILE A 90 -4.86 -5.65 -0.17
C ILE A 90 -4.53 -5.61 1.30
N ASP A 91 -3.28 -5.87 1.65
CA ASP A 91 -2.73 -5.61 2.98
C ASP A 91 -2.19 -4.18 3.07
N PHE A 92 -2.64 -3.44 4.07
CA PHE A 92 -2.05 -2.19 4.53
C PHE A 92 -1.06 -2.48 5.63
N LYS A 93 0.19 -2.12 5.39
CA LYS A 93 1.33 -2.36 6.27
C LYS A 93 1.94 -1.05 6.74
N VAL A 94 2.16 -0.89 8.03
CA VAL A 94 2.80 0.29 8.64
C VAL A 94 4.02 -0.11 9.44
N LYS A 95 4.76 0.86 9.97
CA LYS A 95 5.80 0.57 10.96
C LYS A 95 5.17 0.10 12.27
N PRO A 96 5.88 -0.70 13.10
CA PRO A 96 5.38 -1.13 14.40
C PRO A 96 5.09 0.04 15.34
N GLU A 97 5.83 1.14 15.17
CA GLU A 97 5.70 2.37 15.93
C GLU A 97 4.31 3.02 15.74
N ASP A 98 3.72 2.85 14.55
CA ASP A 98 2.47 3.46 14.13
C ASP A 98 1.31 2.44 14.13
N GLU A 99 1.53 1.22 14.63
CA GLU A 99 0.57 0.10 14.54
C GLU A 99 -0.74 0.40 15.26
N GLU A 100 -0.66 0.82 16.52
CA GLU A 100 -1.83 1.07 17.37
C GLU A 100 -2.65 2.24 16.82
N GLU A 101 -1.97 3.33 16.42
CA GLU A 101 -2.61 4.52 15.85
C GLU A 101 -3.29 4.21 14.51
N ALA A 102 -2.62 3.46 13.63
CA ALA A 102 -3.19 3.06 12.35
C ALA A 102 -4.40 2.13 12.55
N LYS A 103 -4.37 1.21 13.52
CA LYS A 103 -5.54 0.37 13.84
C LYS A 103 -6.70 1.19 14.38
N GLU A 104 -6.46 2.18 15.23
CA GLU A 104 -7.51 3.03 15.78
C GLU A 104 -8.20 3.84 14.68
N ILE A 105 -7.41 4.43 13.77
CA ILE A 105 -7.94 5.18 12.63
C ILE A 105 -8.76 4.29 11.69
N LEU A 106 -8.31 3.06 11.46
CA LEU A 106 -8.95 2.13 10.54
C LEU A 106 -10.07 1.30 11.18
N ALA A 107 -10.26 1.36 12.50
CA ALA A 107 -11.24 0.57 13.23
C ALA A 107 -12.66 0.74 12.68
N GLY A 108 -13.04 1.98 12.29
CA GLY A 108 -14.36 2.25 11.71
C GLY A 108 -14.61 1.54 10.37
N LEU A 109 -13.58 1.15 9.62
CA LEU A 109 -13.73 0.38 8.38
C LEU A 109 -13.88 -1.13 8.62
N ILE A 110 -13.39 -1.60 9.77
CA ILE A 110 -13.45 -3.01 10.20
C ILE A 110 -14.85 -3.31 10.76
N GLU A 111 -15.45 -2.38 11.51
CA GLU A 111 -16.82 -2.53 12.04
C GLU A 111 -17.84 -2.68 10.90
N ASP A 112 -17.70 -1.91 9.82
CA ASP A 112 -18.52 -2.03 8.60
C ASP A 112 -18.33 -3.38 7.86
N GLU A 113 -17.31 -4.18 8.18
CA GLU A 113 -17.05 -5.49 7.56
C GLU A 113 -17.73 -6.63 8.35
N LEU A 114 -17.99 -6.42 9.64
CA LEU A 114 -18.61 -7.42 10.52
C LEU A 114 -20.16 -7.41 10.45
N ASP A 115 -20.76 -6.28 10.10
CA ASP A 115 -22.22 -6.18 9.92
C ASP A 115 -22.70 -6.90 8.64
N ASP A 116 -21.87 -6.94 7.59
CA ASP A 116 -22.22 -7.62 6.32
C ASP A 116 -22.20 -9.16 6.43
N ASP A 117 -21.45 -9.74 7.38
CA ASP A 117 -21.35 -11.19 7.59
C ASP A 117 -22.46 -11.78 8.49
N LEU A 118 -23.25 -10.94 9.18
CA LEU A 118 -24.28 -11.39 10.13
C LEU A 118 -25.67 -11.60 9.51
N ASP A 119 -25.85 -11.34 8.21
CA ASP A 119 -27.15 -11.47 7.53
C ASP A 119 -27.45 -12.90 7.00
N ASP A 120 -26.54 -13.87 7.15
CA ASP A 120 -26.68 -15.21 6.55
C ASP A 120 -27.17 -16.34 7.49
N GLU A 121 -27.52 -16.06 8.76
CA GLU A 121 -28.11 -17.09 9.65
C GLU A 121 -29.49 -16.69 10.21
N TYR A 122 -30.49 -16.64 9.34
CA TYR A 122 -31.87 -16.95 9.72
C TYR A 122 -32.25 -18.30 9.13
N VAL A 123 -32.03 -19.36 9.92
CA VAL A 123 -32.71 -20.64 9.75
C VAL A 123 -34.16 -20.42 10.16
N ASP A 124 -35.06 -20.29 9.18
CA ASP A 124 -36.49 -20.37 9.43
C ASP A 124 -36.88 -21.86 9.50
N ASP A 125 -36.74 -22.42 10.70
CA ASP A 125 -37.42 -23.64 11.10
C ASP A 125 -38.93 -23.35 11.18
N GLU A 126 -39.66 -23.45 10.06
CA GLU A 126 -41.10 -23.75 10.07
C GLU A 126 -41.39 -24.99 9.23
N GLU A 127 -41.22 -26.14 9.89
CA GLU A 127 -42.11 -27.29 9.74
C GLU A 127 -43.55 -26.78 9.98
N ASP A 128 -44.43 -26.76 8.98
CA ASP A 128 -45.82 -27.25 9.10
C ASP A 128 -46.69 -26.99 7.86
N GLU A 129 -47.36 -28.08 7.45
CA GLU A 129 -48.71 -28.18 6.85
C GLU A 129 -48.95 -27.77 5.37
N TYR A 130 -49.13 -28.78 4.50
CA TYR A 130 -50.41 -29.07 3.81
C TYR A 130 -50.40 -30.42 3.05
#